data_AF-A0A7R9ZB92-F1
#
_entry.id   AF-A0A7R9ZB92-F1
#
_cell.length_a   1.000
_cell.length_b   1.000
_cell.length_c   1.000
_cell.angle_alpha   90.00
_cell.angle_beta   90.00
_cell.angle_gamma   90.00
#
_symmetry.space_group_name_H-M   'P 1'
#
loop_
_entity.id
_entity.type
_entity.pdbx_description
1 polymer ?
#
loop_
_entity_poly.entity_id
_entity_poly.type
_entity_poly.pdbx_seq_one_letter_code
_entity_poly.pdbx_strand_id
1 'polypeptide(L)'
;ATLRLILIAEKQREQMHESLLQLSKTSIEELNRSQRGRSGSDSEFAARELTRFSRWLDERTGPPFTAVVDGANVAYYMQNFDQGRFNYHQIQFVVDALLSMKENPLVIVPYKYTTPSFLVHAGMGRGIQRLGEKEKAILEELTRQGRLWSVPPRCLDDFYWMLASVSDQTASRNGAVLDVLPNDDEGRWPGTRPMLISNDQMRDHKLELMEPRLYRRWYSCHLVNYNFTAFVDDECVDREIGFSTPDFFSREIQGNPSPAKSGGAGEGTAWHFPVGDWDLNDRFCVRIPRET
;
A
#
# COMPACT_ATOMS: atom_id res chain seq x y z
N ALA A 1 13.51 -18.14 20.59
CA ALA A 1 12.29 -18.25 19.77
C ALA A 1 12.23 -17.03 18.89
N THR A 2 11.94 -17.19 17.61
CA THR A 2 11.97 -16.10 16.62
C THR A 2 10.57 -15.53 16.47
N LEU A 3 10.42 -14.21 16.55
CA LEU A 3 9.17 -13.52 16.25
C LEU A 3 8.90 -13.59 14.75
N ARG A 4 7.62 -13.63 14.36
CA ARG A 4 7.21 -13.72 12.96
C ARG A 4 6.20 -12.65 12.59
N LEU A 5 6.10 -12.37 11.31
CA LEU A 5 4.95 -11.66 10.77
C LEU A 5 3.74 -12.60 10.76
N ILE A 6 2.63 -12.15 11.31
CA ILE A 6 1.34 -12.83 11.29
C ILE A 6 0.60 -12.30 10.07
N LEU A 7 0.53 -13.15 9.05
CA LEU A 7 -0.14 -12.83 7.79
C LEU A 7 -1.65 -12.67 7.99
N ILE A 8 -2.25 -11.83 7.16
CA ILE A 8 -3.71 -11.69 7.08
C ILE A 8 -4.31 -12.98 6.47
N ALA A 9 -5.25 -13.61 7.18
CA ALA A 9 -5.96 -14.77 6.65
C ALA A 9 -6.94 -14.37 5.54
N GLU A 10 -7.36 -15.32 4.70
CA GLU A 10 -8.34 -15.08 3.62
C GLU A 10 -9.61 -14.37 4.09
N LYS A 11 -10.28 -14.91 5.13
CA LYS A 11 -11.47 -14.26 5.72
C LYS A 11 -11.20 -12.85 6.25
N GLN A 12 -9.99 -12.61 6.74
CA GLN A 12 -9.59 -11.28 7.24
C GLN A 12 -9.37 -10.31 6.07
N ARG A 13 -8.83 -10.79 4.96
CA ARG A 13 -8.67 -10.02 3.73
C ARG A 13 -10.03 -9.65 3.13
N GLU A 14 -10.97 -10.60 3.08
CA GLU A 14 -12.38 -10.36 2.70
C GLU A 14 -13.03 -9.32 3.62
N GLN A 15 -12.85 -9.45 4.94
CA GLN A 15 -13.37 -8.48 5.91
C GLN A 15 -12.77 -7.08 5.70
N MET A 16 -11.47 -6.98 5.41
CA MET A 16 -10.79 -5.71 5.11
C MET A 16 -11.36 -5.08 3.84
N HIS A 17 -11.55 -5.88 2.78
CA HIS A 17 -12.11 -5.45 1.51
C HIS A 17 -13.51 -4.84 1.67
N GLU A 18 -14.42 -5.55 2.32
CA GLU A 18 -15.79 -5.07 2.59
C GLU A 18 -15.79 -3.81 3.47
N SER A 19 -14.90 -3.76 4.47
CA SER A 19 -14.76 -2.59 5.34
C SER A 19 -14.30 -1.35 4.55
N LEU A 20 -13.39 -1.51 3.59
CA LEU A 20 -12.91 -0.40 2.75
C LEU A 20 -14.03 0.14 1.85
N LEU A 21 -14.87 -0.73 1.27
CA LEU A 21 -16.02 -0.31 0.48
C LEU A 21 -16.99 0.53 1.31
N GLN A 22 -17.29 0.09 2.53
CA GLN A 22 -18.19 0.81 3.44
C GLN A 22 -17.59 2.14 3.91
N LEU A 23 -16.30 2.16 4.27
CA LEU A 23 -15.61 3.35 4.75
C LEU A 23 -15.44 4.41 3.67
N SER A 24 -15.27 4.03 2.41
CA SER A 24 -15.24 4.98 1.29
C SER A 24 -16.53 5.81 1.23
N LYS A 25 -17.67 5.16 1.41
CA LYS A 25 -18.97 5.85 1.39
C LYS A 25 -19.10 6.83 2.55
N THR A 26 -18.84 6.38 3.77
CA THR A 26 -18.99 7.21 4.99
C THR A 26 -18.03 8.39 5.00
N SER A 27 -16.79 8.21 4.51
CA SER A 27 -15.78 9.27 4.45
C SER A 27 -16.22 10.42 3.54
N ILE A 28 -16.82 10.11 2.39
CA ILE A 28 -17.36 11.15 1.49
C ILE A 28 -18.58 11.85 2.10
N GLU A 29 -19.46 11.13 2.79
CA GLU A 29 -20.62 11.73 3.48
C GLU A 29 -20.19 12.74 4.55
N GLU A 30 -19.11 12.46 5.28
CA GLU A 30 -18.54 13.37 6.26
C GLU A 30 -17.85 14.57 5.62
N LEU A 31 -17.07 14.35 4.55
CA LEU A 31 -16.49 15.44 3.77
C LEU A 31 -17.57 16.38 3.26
N ASN A 32 -18.68 15.85 2.74
CA ASN A 32 -19.83 16.64 2.28
C ASN A 32 -20.52 17.40 3.42
N ARG A 33 -20.59 16.82 4.62
CA ARG A 33 -21.11 17.52 5.81
C ARG A 33 -20.19 18.65 6.25
N SER A 34 -18.88 18.45 6.19
CA SER A 34 -17.89 19.47 6.58
C SER A 34 -17.80 20.63 5.57
N GLN A 35 -17.98 20.35 4.28
CA GLN A 35 -17.96 21.33 3.20
C GLN A 35 -19.40 21.70 2.82
N ARG A 36 -19.95 22.73 3.49
CA ARG A 36 -21.30 23.27 3.23
C ARG A 36 -21.55 23.44 1.71
N GLY A 37 -22.28 22.51 1.09
CA GLY A 37 -22.70 22.62 -0.32
C GLY A 37 -22.54 21.39 -1.24
N ARG A 38 -22.10 20.22 -0.75
CA ARG A 38 -22.01 18.99 -1.57
C ARG A 38 -23.15 18.01 -1.30
N SER A 39 -23.69 17.40 -2.35
CA SER A 39 -24.90 16.54 -2.30
C SER A 39 -24.58 15.09 -1.92
N GLY A 40 -25.54 14.40 -1.30
CA GLY A 40 -25.46 12.96 -1.01
C GLY A 40 -25.30 12.05 -2.25
N SER A 41 -25.48 12.59 -3.46
CA SER A 41 -25.16 11.88 -4.70
C SER A 41 -23.68 11.53 -4.85
N ASP A 42 -22.79 12.30 -4.23
CA ASP A 42 -21.34 12.13 -4.39
C ASP A 42 -20.83 10.89 -3.62
N SER A 43 -21.41 10.56 -2.45
CA SER A 43 -21.02 9.35 -1.70
C SER A 43 -21.48 8.07 -2.40
N GLU A 44 -22.70 8.06 -2.95
CA GLU A 44 -23.18 6.93 -3.78
C GLU A 44 -22.39 6.81 -5.09
N PHE A 45 -21.99 7.94 -5.69
CA PHE A 45 -21.11 7.93 -6.84
C PHE A 45 -19.76 7.28 -6.50
N ALA A 46 -19.10 7.73 -5.42
CA ALA A 46 -17.81 7.21 -5.02
C ALA A 46 -17.86 5.72 -4.65
N ALA A 47 -18.87 5.30 -3.89
CA ALA A 47 -19.07 3.90 -3.55
C ALA A 47 -19.24 3.02 -4.80
N ARG A 48 -20.07 3.46 -5.76
CA ARG A 48 -20.28 2.73 -7.01
C ARG A 48 -19.00 2.62 -7.85
N GLU A 49 -18.23 3.71 -7.98
CA GLU A 49 -17.00 3.68 -8.77
C GLU A 49 -15.90 2.84 -8.10
N LEU A 50 -15.84 2.81 -6.77
CA LEU A 50 -14.90 1.92 -6.06
C LEU A 50 -15.30 0.45 -6.22
N THR A 51 -16.59 0.11 -6.10
CA THR A 51 -17.10 -1.25 -6.40
C THR A 51 -16.83 -1.66 -7.84
N ARG A 52 -16.97 -0.73 -8.79
CA ARG A 52 -16.63 -0.97 -10.20
C ARG A 52 -15.15 -1.28 -10.39
N PHE A 53 -14.27 -0.54 -9.73
CA PHE A 53 -12.83 -0.81 -9.74
C PHE A 53 -12.50 -2.16 -9.11
N SER A 54 -13.09 -2.47 -7.96
CA SER A 54 -12.93 -3.76 -7.28
C SER A 54 -13.29 -4.92 -8.20
N ARG A 55 -14.47 -4.85 -8.85
CA ARG A 55 -14.92 -5.87 -9.80
C ARG A 55 -13.98 -6.00 -10.99
N TRP A 56 -13.58 -4.88 -11.57
CA TRP A 56 -12.62 -4.87 -12.68
C TRP A 56 -11.33 -5.59 -12.29
N LEU A 57 -10.76 -5.30 -11.11
CA LEU A 57 -9.51 -5.89 -10.67
C LEU A 57 -9.63 -7.42 -10.46
N ASP A 58 -10.79 -7.88 -9.99
CA ASP A 58 -11.06 -9.30 -9.76
C ASP A 58 -11.31 -10.08 -11.07
N GLU A 59 -12.03 -9.49 -12.02
CA GLU A 59 -12.43 -10.11 -13.29
C GLU A 59 -11.39 -9.95 -14.42
N ARG A 60 -10.42 -9.03 -14.27
CA ARG A 60 -9.43 -8.74 -15.30
C ARG A 60 -8.57 -9.98 -15.62
N THR A 61 -8.32 -10.19 -16.91
CA THR A 61 -7.42 -11.22 -17.44
C THR A 61 -5.98 -10.72 -17.61
N GLY A 62 -5.05 -11.65 -17.83
CA GLY A 62 -3.60 -11.36 -17.92
C GLY A 62 -2.89 -11.56 -16.59
N PRO A 63 -1.61 -11.13 -16.46
CA PRO A 63 -0.84 -11.34 -15.25
C PRO A 63 -1.47 -10.62 -14.04
N PRO A 64 -1.48 -11.23 -12.84
CA PRO A 64 -1.93 -10.56 -11.62
C PRO A 64 -0.98 -9.40 -11.28
N PHE A 65 -1.51 -8.31 -10.74
CA PHE A 65 -0.67 -7.27 -10.19
C PHE A 65 -0.08 -7.74 -8.88
N THR A 66 1.22 -7.56 -8.72
CA THR A 66 1.95 -7.95 -7.51
C THR A 66 2.46 -6.74 -6.74
N ALA A 67 2.37 -5.55 -7.32
CA ALA A 67 2.57 -4.30 -6.61
C ALA A 67 1.46 -3.30 -6.97
N VAL A 68 1.03 -2.51 -6.00
CA VAL A 68 0.11 -1.39 -6.13
C VAL A 68 0.90 -0.15 -5.73
N VAL A 69 0.96 0.84 -6.60
CA VAL A 69 1.72 2.08 -6.37
C VAL A 69 0.74 3.21 -6.09
N ASP A 70 0.88 3.84 -4.93
CA ASP A 70 0.25 5.11 -4.62
C ASP A 70 0.96 6.21 -5.42
N GLY A 71 0.43 6.49 -6.61
CA GLY A 71 1.11 7.33 -7.59
C GLY A 71 1.17 8.79 -7.16
N ALA A 72 0.20 9.28 -6.38
CA ALA A 72 0.22 10.65 -5.88
C ALA A 72 1.28 10.81 -4.77
N ASN A 73 1.36 9.86 -3.84
CA ASN A 73 2.39 9.86 -2.81
C ASN A 73 3.80 9.79 -3.42
N VAL A 74 4.02 8.88 -4.37
CA VAL A 74 5.30 8.76 -5.09
C VAL A 74 5.63 10.03 -5.88
N ALA A 75 4.68 10.63 -6.58
CA ALA A 75 4.95 11.82 -7.39
C ALA A 75 5.27 13.07 -6.57
N TYR A 76 4.81 13.16 -5.32
CA TYR A 76 5.11 14.27 -4.42
C TYR A 76 6.24 13.98 -3.43
N TYR A 77 6.85 12.79 -3.50
CA TYR A 77 7.95 12.44 -2.61
C TYR A 77 9.10 13.44 -2.74
N MET A 78 9.47 14.07 -1.63
CA MET A 78 10.47 15.14 -1.54
C MET A 78 10.20 16.38 -2.43
N GLN A 79 8.96 16.62 -2.86
CA GLN A 79 8.58 17.75 -3.71
C GLN A 79 8.13 19.00 -2.94
N ASN A 80 8.41 19.08 -1.63
CA ASN A 80 8.06 20.24 -0.79
C ASN A 80 9.17 21.31 -0.82
N PHE A 81 9.57 21.77 -2.00
CA PHE A 81 10.56 22.84 -2.23
C PHE A 81 10.04 23.86 -3.26
N ASP A 82 10.74 24.98 -3.46
CA ASP A 82 10.25 26.14 -4.24
C ASP A 82 9.82 25.80 -5.69
N GLN A 83 10.48 24.82 -6.33
CA GLN A 83 10.16 24.34 -7.67
C GLN A 83 9.53 22.94 -7.67
N GLY A 84 9.20 22.43 -6.49
CA GLY A 84 8.63 21.09 -6.33
C GLY A 84 7.23 21.02 -6.92
N ARG A 85 6.96 19.92 -7.63
CA ARG A 85 5.72 19.73 -8.39
C ARG A 85 5.35 18.25 -8.43
N PHE A 86 4.19 17.91 -8.99
CA PHE A 86 3.86 16.50 -9.19
C PHE A 86 4.83 15.92 -10.23
N ASN A 87 5.70 14.99 -9.85
CA ASN A 87 6.76 14.50 -10.72
C ASN A 87 6.49 13.08 -11.26
N TYR A 88 6.16 12.98 -12.55
CA TYR A 88 5.90 11.70 -13.23
C TYR A 88 7.15 10.84 -13.40
N HIS A 89 8.35 11.43 -13.41
CA HIS A 89 9.59 10.68 -13.49
C HIS A 89 9.85 9.86 -12.23
N GLN A 90 9.37 10.32 -11.07
CA GLN A 90 9.41 9.53 -9.82
C GLN A 90 8.50 8.30 -9.92
N ILE A 91 7.30 8.44 -10.51
CA ILE A 91 6.40 7.29 -10.77
C ILE A 91 7.07 6.28 -11.69
N GLN A 92 7.62 6.75 -12.82
CA GLN A 92 8.31 5.89 -13.78
C GLN A 92 9.49 5.16 -13.12
N PHE A 93 10.28 5.87 -12.33
CA PHE A 93 11.43 5.30 -11.63
C PHE A 93 11.03 4.19 -10.65
N VAL A 94 9.97 4.38 -9.87
CA VAL A 94 9.43 3.33 -8.98
C VAL A 94 8.90 2.14 -9.79
N VAL A 95 8.18 2.39 -10.89
CA VAL A 95 7.65 1.32 -11.76
C VAL A 95 8.80 0.50 -12.37
N ASP A 96 9.82 1.14 -12.90
CA ASP A 96 10.99 0.48 -13.50
C ASP A 96 11.74 -0.38 -12.48
N ALA A 97 11.91 0.12 -11.26
CA ALA A 97 12.51 -0.62 -10.17
C ALA A 97 11.69 -1.89 -9.83
N LEU A 98 10.38 -1.77 -9.69
CA LEU A 98 9.50 -2.92 -9.43
C LEU A 98 9.54 -3.95 -10.57
N LEU A 99 9.54 -3.49 -11.83
CA LEU A 99 9.68 -4.37 -12.99
C LEU A 99 11.03 -5.10 -12.98
N SER A 100 12.12 -4.43 -12.60
CA SER A 100 13.43 -5.07 -12.46
C SER A 100 13.47 -6.14 -11.37
N MET A 101 12.61 -5.99 -10.35
CA MET A 101 12.39 -6.98 -9.28
C MET A 101 11.40 -8.08 -9.69
N LYS A 102 11.03 -8.17 -10.98
CA LYS A 102 10.03 -9.10 -11.55
C LYS A 102 8.62 -8.92 -10.98
N GLU A 103 8.30 -7.73 -10.46
CA GLU A 103 6.96 -7.42 -9.98
C GLU A 103 6.11 -6.81 -11.12
N ASN A 104 4.80 -6.97 -11.02
CA ASN A 104 3.83 -6.43 -11.97
C ASN A 104 3.05 -5.27 -11.30
N PRO A 105 3.49 -4.01 -11.45
CA PRO A 105 2.88 -2.87 -10.78
C PRO A 105 1.58 -2.37 -11.46
N LEU A 106 0.63 -1.96 -10.61
CA LEU A 106 -0.52 -1.10 -10.92
C LEU A 106 -0.36 0.25 -10.22
N VAL A 107 -0.26 1.33 -10.98
CA VAL A 107 -0.21 2.71 -10.47
C VAL A 107 -1.62 3.26 -10.35
N ILE A 108 -1.97 3.77 -9.17
CA ILE A 108 -3.25 4.39 -8.90
C ILE A 108 -3.04 5.89 -8.73
N VAL A 109 -3.76 6.69 -9.51
CA VAL A 109 -3.58 8.15 -9.56
C VAL A 109 -4.94 8.85 -9.68
N PRO A 110 -5.20 9.94 -8.94
CA PRO A 110 -6.35 10.81 -9.16
C PRO A 110 -6.47 11.33 -10.59
N TYR A 111 -7.69 11.35 -11.14
CA TYR A 111 -7.97 11.84 -12.50
C TYR A 111 -7.39 13.21 -12.83
N LYS A 112 -7.32 14.13 -11.86
CA LYS A 112 -6.73 15.46 -12.09
C LYS A 112 -5.25 15.39 -12.52
N TYR A 113 -4.52 14.34 -12.14
CA TYR A 113 -3.13 14.14 -12.53
C TYR A 113 -2.99 13.32 -13.82
N THR A 114 -4.09 12.98 -14.49
CA THR A 114 -4.08 12.37 -15.82
C THR A 114 -4.49 13.37 -16.91
N THR A 115 -4.71 14.64 -16.55
CA THR A 115 -5.03 15.71 -17.50
C THR A 115 -3.76 16.44 -17.97
N PRO A 116 -3.75 17.05 -19.17
CA PRO A 116 -2.58 17.78 -19.68
C PRO A 116 -2.15 18.97 -18.82
N SER A 117 -3.04 19.47 -17.97
CA SER A 117 -2.76 20.49 -16.97
C SER A 117 -3.74 20.43 -15.82
N PHE A 118 -3.31 20.82 -14.62
CA PHE A 118 -4.15 20.85 -13.42
C PHE A 118 -3.70 21.92 -12.43
N LEU A 119 -4.60 22.25 -11.51
CA LEU A 119 -4.29 23.17 -10.42
C LEU A 119 -3.42 22.48 -9.37
N VAL A 120 -2.33 23.13 -9.01
CA VAL A 120 -1.45 22.73 -7.91
C VAL A 120 -1.57 23.74 -6.78
N HIS A 121 -1.38 23.25 -5.56
CA HIS A 121 -1.21 24.09 -4.38
C HIS A 121 0.26 23.96 -4.00
N ALA A 122 1.10 24.79 -4.62
CA ALA A 122 2.53 24.85 -4.34
C ALA A 122 2.77 26.11 -3.49
N GLY A 123 3.22 25.93 -2.24
CA GLY A 123 3.42 27.03 -1.29
C GLY A 123 2.13 27.81 -0.94
N MET A 124 2.25 29.14 -0.79
CA MET A 124 1.13 30.06 -0.48
C MET A 124 0.27 30.45 -1.71
N GLY A 125 0.47 29.85 -2.89
CA GLY A 125 -0.18 30.24 -4.14
C GLY A 125 -0.93 29.12 -4.87
N ARG A 126 -1.92 29.49 -5.69
CA ARG A 126 -2.53 28.60 -6.68
C ARG A 126 -1.74 28.69 -7.99
N GLY A 127 -1.18 27.56 -8.44
CA GLY A 127 -0.49 27.44 -9.72
C GLY A 127 -1.21 26.50 -10.68
N ILE A 128 -0.83 26.54 -11.96
CA ILE A 128 -1.23 25.54 -12.95
C ILE A 128 0.04 24.80 -13.38
N GLN A 129 0.08 23.49 -13.13
CA GLN A 129 1.09 22.62 -13.71
C GLN A 129 0.61 22.17 -15.10
N ARG A 130 1.48 22.27 -16.10
CA ARG A 130 1.26 21.73 -17.45
C ARG A 130 2.27 20.62 -17.68
N LEU A 131 1.83 19.52 -18.26
CA LEU A 131 2.72 18.40 -18.56
C LEU A 131 3.60 18.72 -19.76
N GLY A 132 4.89 18.47 -19.61
CA GLY A 132 5.84 18.40 -20.72
C GLY A 132 5.67 17.13 -21.55
N GLU A 133 6.30 17.06 -22.73
CA GLU A 133 6.17 15.92 -23.65
C GLU A 133 6.65 14.59 -23.03
N LYS A 134 7.75 14.61 -22.26
CA LYS A 134 8.23 13.40 -21.56
C LYS A 134 7.23 12.89 -20.52
N GLU A 135 6.57 13.78 -19.80
CA GLU A 135 5.57 13.42 -18.77
C GLU A 135 4.30 12.84 -19.39
N LYS A 136 3.85 13.41 -20.51
CA LYS A 136 2.75 12.84 -21.31
C LYS A 136 3.11 11.45 -21.81
N ALA A 137 4.32 11.27 -22.34
CA ALA A 137 4.79 9.97 -22.82
C ALA A 137 4.78 8.90 -21.72
N ILE A 138 5.18 9.25 -20.48
CA ILE A 138 5.09 8.35 -19.32
C ILE A 138 3.64 7.93 -19.05
N LEU A 139 2.71 8.90 -18.98
CA LEU A 139 1.29 8.60 -18.75
C LEU A 139 0.68 7.72 -19.86
N GLU A 140 0.98 8.06 -21.12
CA GLU A 140 0.52 7.32 -22.28
C GLU A 140 1.04 5.88 -22.26
N GLU A 141 2.31 5.68 -21.93
CA GLU A 141 2.93 4.37 -21.87
C GLU A 141 2.36 3.52 -20.74
N LEU A 142 2.22 4.07 -19.52
CA LEU A 142 1.60 3.36 -18.40
C LEU A 142 0.14 2.97 -18.71
N THR A 143 -0.59 3.87 -19.38
CA THR A 143 -1.97 3.61 -19.82
C THR A 143 -2.02 2.50 -20.87
N ARG A 144 -1.15 2.59 -21.89
CA ARG A 144 -1.04 1.62 -22.99
C ARG A 144 -0.69 0.22 -22.48
N GLN A 145 0.16 0.12 -21.46
CA GLN A 145 0.53 -1.13 -20.82
C GLN A 145 -0.54 -1.66 -19.84
N GLY A 146 -1.63 -0.92 -19.61
CA GLY A 146 -2.67 -1.30 -18.64
C GLY A 146 -2.21 -1.24 -17.19
N ARG A 147 -1.17 -0.44 -16.89
CA ARG A 147 -0.56 -0.32 -15.56
C ARG A 147 -1.05 0.89 -14.78
N LEU A 148 -1.92 1.71 -15.33
CA LEU A 148 -2.43 2.91 -14.67
C LEU A 148 -3.94 2.83 -14.49
N TRP A 149 -4.40 3.10 -13.27
CA TRP A 149 -5.80 3.35 -12.98
C TRP A 149 -6.02 4.82 -12.60
N SER A 150 -6.85 5.50 -13.38
CA SER A 150 -7.27 6.87 -13.10
C SER A 150 -8.49 6.89 -12.18
N VAL A 151 -8.30 7.30 -10.92
CA VAL A 151 -9.37 7.41 -9.93
C VAL A 151 -10.34 8.53 -10.32
N PRO A 152 -11.66 8.26 -10.49
CA PRO A 152 -12.62 9.26 -10.94
C PRO A 152 -12.70 10.50 -10.04
N PRO A 153 -13.09 11.67 -10.58
CA PRO A 153 -13.32 12.86 -9.78
C PRO A 153 -14.31 12.60 -8.64
N ARG A 154 -14.08 13.27 -7.50
CA ARG A 154 -14.90 13.16 -6.27
C ARG A 154 -14.81 11.79 -5.56
N CYS A 155 -13.90 10.93 -5.99
CA CYS A 155 -13.49 9.76 -5.23
C CYS A 155 -12.17 10.05 -4.51
N LEU A 156 -11.92 9.37 -3.40
CA LEU A 156 -10.64 9.40 -2.69
C LEU A 156 -9.79 8.25 -3.22
N ASP A 157 -8.59 8.54 -3.72
CA ASP A 157 -7.64 7.57 -4.25
C ASP A 157 -7.15 6.58 -3.20
N ASP A 158 -7.17 6.98 -1.93
CA ASP A 158 -6.77 6.14 -0.82
C ASP A 158 -7.45 4.77 -0.79
N PHE A 159 -8.77 4.77 -0.95
CA PHE A 159 -9.54 3.53 -0.96
C PHE A 159 -9.24 2.65 -2.17
N TYR A 160 -8.77 3.21 -3.28
CA TYR A 160 -8.44 2.42 -4.47
C TYR A 160 -7.15 1.64 -4.26
N TRP A 161 -6.08 2.28 -3.77
CA TRP A 161 -4.83 1.55 -3.54
C TRP A 161 -4.90 0.64 -2.31
N MET A 162 -5.66 1.01 -1.27
CA MET A 162 -5.95 0.08 -0.17
C MET A 162 -6.72 -1.14 -0.66
N LEU A 163 -7.82 -0.94 -1.39
CA LEU A 163 -8.65 -2.05 -1.86
C LEU A 163 -7.89 -2.94 -2.84
N ALA A 164 -7.08 -2.35 -3.73
CA ALA A 164 -6.26 -3.11 -4.66
C ALA A 164 -5.25 -4.02 -3.95
N SER A 165 -4.68 -3.58 -2.82
CA SER A 165 -3.73 -4.38 -2.03
C SER A 165 -4.35 -5.63 -1.40
N VAL A 166 -5.68 -5.68 -1.24
CA VAL A 166 -6.41 -6.81 -0.66
C VAL A 166 -7.30 -7.55 -1.67
N SER A 167 -7.20 -7.21 -2.95
CA SER A 167 -7.98 -7.89 -3.99
C SER A 167 -7.47 -9.31 -4.23
N ASP A 168 -8.38 -10.27 -4.35
CA ASP A 168 -8.07 -11.66 -4.70
C ASP A 168 -7.60 -11.83 -6.14
N GLN A 169 -7.92 -10.86 -7.01
CA GLN A 169 -7.56 -10.86 -8.41
C GLN A 169 -7.93 -12.18 -9.11
N THR A 170 -9.11 -12.72 -8.81
CA THR A 170 -9.52 -14.11 -9.03
C THR A 170 -9.21 -14.61 -10.44
N ALA A 171 -9.60 -13.86 -11.47
CA ALA A 171 -9.41 -14.25 -12.87
C ALA A 171 -7.93 -14.27 -13.28
N SER A 172 -7.15 -13.25 -12.89
CA SER A 172 -5.73 -13.15 -13.24
C SER A 172 -4.83 -14.07 -12.41
N ARG A 173 -5.16 -14.29 -11.13
CA ARG A 173 -4.44 -15.17 -10.22
C ARG A 173 -4.67 -16.64 -10.57
N ASN A 174 -5.85 -16.99 -11.07
CA ASN A 174 -6.22 -18.34 -11.49
C ASN A 174 -5.84 -19.42 -10.44
N GLY A 175 -6.11 -19.13 -9.17
CA GLY A 175 -5.81 -20.01 -8.04
C GLY A 175 -4.34 -20.02 -7.56
N ALA A 176 -3.42 -19.32 -8.22
CA ALA A 176 -2.03 -19.23 -7.78
C ALA A 176 -1.89 -18.54 -6.41
N VAL A 177 -0.91 -18.94 -5.61
CA VAL A 177 -0.50 -18.17 -4.41
C VAL A 177 0.51 -17.13 -4.87
N LEU A 178 0.21 -15.86 -4.65
CA LEU A 178 1.07 -14.75 -5.10
C LEU A 178 2.16 -14.39 -4.09
N ASP A 179 1.98 -14.79 -2.84
CA ASP A 179 2.91 -14.52 -1.75
C ASP A 179 4.26 -15.17 -2.01
N VAL A 180 5.32 -14.43 -1.68
CA VAL A 180 6.71 -14.86 -1.88
C VAL A 180 7.27 -15.38 -0.56
N LEU A 181 7.77 -16.62 -0.57
CA LEU A 181 8.37 -17.24 0.62
C LEU A 181 9.79 -16.70 0.88
N PRO A 182 10.27 -16.72 2.14
CA PRO A 182 11.63 -16.26 2.49
C PRO A 182 12.78 -16.91 1.72
N ASN A 183 12.59 -18.14 1.23
CA ASN A 183 13.58 -18.90 0.49
C ASN A 183 13.13 -19.12 -0.96
N ASP A 184 12.49 -18.13 -1.56
CA ASP A 184 12.07 -18.18 -2.95
C ASP A 184 13.27 -18.42 -3.89
N ASP A 185 13.18 -19.44 -4.75
CA ASP A 185 14.26 -19.88 -5.63
C ASP A 185 14.65 -18.82 -6.67
N GLU A 186 13.75 -17.88 -6.95
CA GLU A 186 14.01 -16.77 -7.87
C GLU A 186 14.64 -15.55 -7.18
N GLY A 187 14.89 -15.63 -5.86
CA GLY A 187 15.45 -14.55 -5.06
C GLY A 187 14.50 -13.35 -4.95
N ARG A 188 13.20 -13.54 -5.16
CA ARG A 188 12.23 -12.46 -5.02
C ARG A 188 12.12 -12.00 -3.57
N TRP A 189 11.80 -10.72 -3.39
CA TRP A 189 11.66 -10.16 -2.05
C TRP A 189 10.46 -10.79 -1.32
N PRO A 190 10.66 -11.50 -0.18
CA PRO A 190 9.59 -12.19 0.52
C PRO A 190 8.49 -11.27 1.03
N GLY A 191 7.28 -11.81 1.10
CA GLY A 191 6.13 -11.15 1.71
C GLY A 191 4.83 -11.35 0.93
N THR A 192 3.77 -10.74 1.46
CA THR A 192 2.44 -10.81 0.87
C THR A 192 2.38 -10.03 -0.45
N ARG A 193 1.52 -10.49 -1.35
CA ARG A 193 1.19 -9.80 -2.61
C ARG A 193 -0.32 -9.56 -2.73
N PRO A 194 -0.75 -8.43 -3.31
CA PRO A 194 0.08 -7.31 -3.80
C PRO A 194 0.77 -6.52 -2.68
N MET A 195 2.01 -6.07 -2.94
CA MET A 195 2.66 -5.03 -2.12
C MET A 195 1.94 -3.70 -2.36
N LEU A 196 1.85 -2.85 -1.34
CA LEU A 196 1.37 -1.49 -1.43
C LEU A 196 2.56 -0.53 -1.25
N ILE A 197 2.99 0.10 -2.33
CA ILE A 197 4.10 1.06 -2.34
C ILE A 197 3.57 2.44 -1.97
N SER A 198 3.78 2.85 -0.72
CA SER A 198 3.42 4.19 -0.22
C SER A 198 4.25 4.55 1.01
N ASN A 199 4.52 5.85 1.19
CA ASN A 199 5.07 6.43 2.42
C ASN A 199 3.99 7.17 3.23
N ASP A 200 2.73 7.05 2.83
CA ASP A 200 1.61 7.63 3.57
C ASP A 200 1.61 7.08 5.01
N GLN A 201 1.39 7.99 5.95
CA GLN A 201 1.36 7.69 7.38
C GLN A 201 -0.02 7.20 7.82
N MET A 202 -1.01 7.26 6.94
CA MET A 202 -2.36 6.75 7.15
C MET A 202 -3.11 7.43 8.30
N ARG A 203 -2.65 8.62 8.70
CA ARG A 203 -3.08 9.34 9.91
C ARG A 203 -4.45 9.97 9.76
N ASP A 204 -4.83 10.33 8.54
CA ASP A 204 -6.05 11.09 8.27
C ASP A 204 -7.19 10.22 7.71
N HIS A 205 -6.93 8.93 7.46
CA HIS A 205 -7.82 8.02 6.73
C HIS A 205 -8.91 7.36 7.57
N LYS A 206 -9.04 7.73 8.85
CA LYS A 206 -10.01 7.16 9.81
C LYS A 206 -10.04 5.64 9.84
N LEU A 207 -8.91 4.99 9.57
CA LEU A 207 -8.76 3.54 9.63
C LEU A 207 -8.94 3.00 11.06
N GLU A 208 -8.97 3.90 12.05
CA GLU A 208 -9.44 3.63 13.42
C GLU A 208 -10.88 3.10 13.48
N LEU A 209 -11.72 3.39 12.48
CA LEU A 209 -13.06 2.82 12.33
C LEU A 209 -13.03 1.35 11.90
N MET A 210 -11.88 0.85 11.43
CA MET A 210 -11.67 -0.58 11.19
C MET A 210 -11.30 -1.30 12.48
N GLU A 211 -11.42 -2.63 12.47
CA GLU A 211 -10.90 -3.45 13.55
C GLU A 211 -9.39 -3.18 13.72
N PRO A 212 -8.91 -2.67 14.87
CA PRO A 212 -7.53 -2.18 14.99
C PRO A 212 -6.45 -3.26 14.78
N ARG A 213 -6.79 -4.52 15.07
CA ARG A 213 -5.89 -5.66 14.83
C ARG A 213 -5.79 -5.99 13.35
N LEU A 214 -6.93 -5.98 12.66
CA LEU A 214 -6.99 -6.23 11.22
C LEU A 214 -6.21 -5.18 10.44
N TYR A 215 -6.44 -3.90 10.76
CA TYR A 215 -5.71 -2.79 10.16
C TYR A 215 -4.19 -2.93 10.35
N ARG A 216 -3.73 -3.19 11.58
CA ARG A 216 -2.30 -3.38 11.87
C ARG A 216 -1.70 -4.54 11.08
N ARG A 217 -2.39 -5.68 11.01
CA ARG A 217 -1.91 -6.82 10.22
C ARG A 217 -1.83 -6.49 8.75
N TRP A 218 -2.88 -5.89 8.19
CA TRP A 218 -2.87 -5.43 6.80
C TRP A 218 -1.70 -4.50 6.52
N TYR A 219 -1.53 -3.47 7.36
CA TYR A 219 -0.45 -2.48 7.26
C TYR A 219 0.92 -3.15 7.26
N SER A 220 1.20 -4.02 8.23
CA SER A 220 2.48 -4.71 8.34
C SER A 220 2.72 -5.75 7.21
N CYS A 221 1.67 -6.29 6.60
CA CYS A 221 1.79 -7.31 5.55
C CYS A 221 1.93 -6.73 4.15
N HIS A 222 1.22 -5.66 3.85
CA HIS A 222 1.13 -5.13 2.48
C HIS A 222 1.98 -3.87 2.28
N LEU A 223 2.04 -2.97 3.27
CA LEU A 223 2.71 -1.68 3.06
C LEU A 223 4.21 -1.88 2.88
N VAL A 224 4.76 -1.19 1.90
CA VAL A 224 6.17 -1.10 1.58
C VAL A 224 6.51 0.37 1.41
N ASN A 225 7.41 0.85 2.26
CA ASN A 225 7.96 2.18 2.15
C ASN A 225 9.08 2.21 1.11
N TYR A 226 9.30 3.39 0.54
CA TYR A 226 10.34 3.61 -0.45
C TYR A 226 11.21 4.80 -0.05
N ASN A 227 12.46 4.80 -0.50
CA ASN A 227 13.40 5.90 -0.30
C ASN A 227 14.31 6.03 -1.53
N PHE A 228 14.44 7.24 -2.05
CA PHE A 228 15.33 7.58 -3.16
C PHE A 228 15.68 9.07 -3.10
N THR A 229 16.67 9.52 -3.87
CA THR A 229 17.06 10.94 -3.81
C THR A 229 16.10 11.84 -4.59
N ALA A 230 15.97 13.11 -4.19
CA ALA A 230 15.00 14.03 -4.76
C ALA A 230 15.16 14.19 -6.27
N PHE A 231 14.05 14.15 -7.00
CA PHE A 231 14.04 14.45 -8.43
C PHE A 231 13.69 15.93 -8.67
N VAL A 232 14.36 16.52 -9.66
CA VAL A 232 13.93 17.76 -10.32
C VAL A 232 13.70 17.41 -11.78
N ASP A 233 12.44 17.40 -12.20
CA ASP A 233 12.03 16.82 -13.48
C ASP A 233 12.56 15.38 -13.65
N ASP A 234 13.38 15.09 -14.68
CA ASP A 234 13.98 13.77 -14.90
C ASP A 234 15.39 13.61 -14.31
N GLU A 235 15.91 14.66 -13.67
CA GLU A 235 17.23 14.67 -13.05
C GLU A 235 17.16 14.20 -11.60
N CYS A 236 18.10 13.33 -11.24
CA CYS A 236 18.24 12.75 -9.91
C CYS A 236 19.72 12.43 -9.69
N VAL A 237 20.29 12.90 -8.58
CA VAL A 237 21.74 12.82 -8.30
C VAL A 237 22.18 11.38 -8.07
N ASP A 238 21.33 10.58 -7.42
CA ASP A 238 21.57 9.17 -7.16
C ASP A 238 20.30 8.36 -7.48
N ARG A 239 20.41 7.49 -8.47
CA ARG A 239 19.32 6.64 -8.99
C ARG A 239 19.25 5.29 -8.29
N GLU A 240 19.58 5.25 -7.01
CA GLU A 240 19.27 4.13 -6.13
C GLU A 240 17.90 4.31 -5.46
N ILE A 241 17.15 3.22 -5.39
CA ILE A 241 15.87 3.14 -4.69
C ILE A 241 15.91 1.99 -3.69
N GLY A 242 15.59 2.31 -2.44
CA GLY A 242 15.38 1.35 -1.38
C GLY A 242 13.90 1.09 -1.17
N PHE A 243 13.54 -0.17 -0.93
CA PHE A 243 12.23 -0.57 -0.43
C PHE A 243 12.38 -1.23 0.95
N SER A 244 11.46 -0.95 1.85
CA SER A 244 11.46 -1.53 3.20
C SER A 244 10.05 -1.80 3.70
N THR A 245 9.85 -2.94 4.36
CA THR A 245 8.63 -3.22 5.13
C THR A 245 8.60 -2.36 6.40
N PRO A 246 7.43 -1.86 6.83
CA PRO A 246 7.33 -1.07 8.06
C PRO A 246 7.55 -1.92 9.33
N ASP A 247 7.32 -3.24 9.23
CA ASP A 247 7.47 -4.19 10.31
C ASP A 247 8.11 -5.49 9.81
N PHE A 248 9.09 -6.01 10.55
CA PHE A 248 9.69 -7.32 10.28
C PHE A 248 8.99 -8.45 11.06
N PHE A 249 8.13 -8.11 12.02
CA PHE A 249 7.33 -9.04 12.81
C PHE A 249 6.08 -8.35 13.36
N SER A 250 5.01 -9.10 13.61
CA SER A 250 3.76 -8.52 14.13
C SER A 250 3.87 -8.17 15.61
N ARG A 251 3.54 -6.93 15.97
CA ARG A 251 3.56 -6.45 17.37
C ARG A 251 2.28 -6.83 18.10
N GLU A 252 2.02 -8.13 18.19
CA GLU A 252 0.89 -8.72 18.92
C GLU A 252 1.37 -9.89 19.78
N ILE A 253 0.48 -10.45 20.62
CA ILE A 253 0.86 -11.59 21.48
C ILE A 253 1.17 -12.79 20.60
N GLN A 254 2.38 -13.36 20.74
CA GLN A 254 2.82 -14.50 19.92
C GLN A 254 3.39 -15.64 20.75
N GLY A 255 2.84 -16.84 20.56
CA GLY A 255 3.48 -18.10 20.91
C GLY A 255 4.36 -18.60 19.76
N ASN A 256 5.65 -18.83 20.05
CA ASN A 256 6.63 -19.29 19.07
C ASN A 256 7.38 -20.52 19.58
N PRO A 257 7.70 -21.50 18.71
CA PRO A 257 8.58 -22.61 19.05
C PRO A 257 9.90 -22.10 19.61
N SER A 258 10.31 -22.70 20.73
CA SER A 258 11.53 -22.34 21.44
C SER A 258 12.40 -23.59 21.58
N PRO A 259 13.47 -23.73 20.77
CA PRO A 259 14.35 -24.89 20.84
C PRO A 259 14.99 -25.04 22.22
N ALA A 260 15.41 -26.25 22.54
CA ALA A 260 16.18 -26.53 23.75
C ALA A 260 17.47 -25.68 23.75
N LYS A 261 17.85 -25.14 24.91
CA LYS A 261 19.20 -24.58 25.05
C LYS A 261 20.18 -25.74 25.00
N SER A 262 21.35 -25.56 24.39
CA SER A 262 22.45 -26.53 24.44
C SER A 262 22.73 -26.92 25.90
N GLY A 263 22.36 -28.15 26.28
CA GLY A 263 22.51 -28.69 27.64
C GLY A 263 21.32 -28.53 28.61
N GLY A 264 20.11 -28.13 28.16
CA GLY A 264 18.93 -27.95 29.02
C GLY A 264 17.63 -28.57 28.49
N ALA A 265 16.63 -28.68 29.38
CA ALA A 265 15.33 -29.32 29.17
C ALA A 265 14.59 -28.91 27.88
N GLY A 266 13.75 -29.84 27.40
CA GLY A 266 13.25 -29.99 26.04
C GLY A 266 12.67 -28.76 25.31
N GLU A 267 12.31 -29.00 24.05
CA GLU A 267 11.60 -28.02 23.22
C GLU A 267 10.40 -27.44 23.96
N GLY A 268 10.13 -26.15 23.79
CA GLY A 268 9.02 -25.49 24.47
C GLY A 268 8.38 -24.42 23.60
N THR A 269 7.43 -23.69 24.18
CA THR A 269 6.80 -22.53 23.56
C THR A 269 7.21 -21.27 24.32
N ALA A 270 7.71 -20.26 23.61
CA ALA A 270 7.94 -18.95 24.17
C ALA A 270 6.81 -18.01 23.74
N TRP A 271 6.11 -17.45 24.72
CA TRP A 271 5.09 -16.43 24.55
C TRP A 271 5.72 -15.05 24.71
N HIS A 272 5.49 -14.17 23.75
CA HIS A 272 5.94 -12.78 23.76
C HIS A 272 4.74 -11.87 23.82
N PHE A 273 4.74 -10.94 24.77
CA PHE A 273 3.68 -9.97 25.01
C PHE A 273 4.25 -8.56 24.78
N PRO A 274 3.78 -7.81 23.77
CA PRO A 274 4.07 -6.38 23.68
C PRO A 274 3.39 -5.66 24.85
N VAL A 275 4.14 -4.76 25.50
CA VAL A 275 3.67 -3.98 26.65
C VAL A 275 3.56 -2.53 26.21
N GLY A 276 2.41 -1.89 26.47
CA GLY A 276 2.08 -0.57 25.91
C GLY A 276 3.03 0.56 26.32
N ASP A 277 3.55 0.50 27.56
CA ASP A 277 4.41 1.54 28.13
C ASP A 277 5.91 1.22 28.03
N TRP A 278 6.28 0.17 27.29
CA TRP A 278 7.67 -0.21 27.09
C TRP A 278 8.17 0.27 25.73
N ASP A 279 9.49 0.25 25.53
CA ASP A 279 10.07 0.58 24.23
C ASP A 279 9.47 -0.28 23.12
N LEU A 280 9.41 0.28 21.90
CA LEU A 280 8.76 -0.36 20.76
C LEU A 280 9.29 -1.77 20.45
N ASN A 281 10.50 -2.12 20.90
CA ASN A 281 11.12 -3.43 20.70
C ASN A 281 11.09 -4.34 21.94
N ASP A 282 10.67 -3.82 23.09
CA ASP A 282 10.70 -4.54 24.37
C ASP A 282 9.46 -5.41 24.59
N ARG A 283 9.66 -6.61 25.15
CA ARG A 283 8.60 -7.62 25.30
C ARG A 283 8.70 -8.31 26.65
N PHE A 284 7.55 -8.57 27.25
CA PHE A 284 7.47 -9.56 28.32
C PHE A 284 7.46 -10.96 27.71
N CYS A 285 8.38 -11.84 28.15
CA CYS A 285 8.55 -13.17 27.56
C CYS A 285 8.35 -14.27 28.61
N VAL A 286 7.46 -15.22 28.32
CA VAL A 286 7.21 -16.42 29.14
C VAL A 286 7.56 -17.66 28.34
N ARG A 287 8.53 -18.46 28.79
CA ARG A 287 8.84 -19.77 28.19
C ARG A 287 8.16 -20.88 28.99
N ILE A 288 7.36 -21.68 28.30
CA ILE A 288 6.73 -22.91 28.83
C ILE A 288 7.46 -24.10 28.19
N PRO A 289 8.23 -24.90 28.95
CA PRO A 289 8.82 -26.15 28.45
C PRO A 289 7.71 -27.13 28.05
N ARG A 290 7.91 -27.98 27.03
CA ARG A 290 7.07 -29.17 26.88
C ARG A 290 7.48 -30.16 27.97
N GLU A 291 6.51 -30.64 28.73
CA GLU A 291 6.70 -31.83 29.56
C GLU A 291 6.99 -33.00 28.61
N THR A 292 8.12 -33.66 28.84
CA THR A 292 8.51 -34.92 28.18
C THR A 292 7.74 -36.09 28.76
#